data_AF-Q6MKK5-F1
#
_entry.id   AF-Q6MKK5-F1
#
_cell.length_a   1.000
_cell.length_b   1.000
_cell.length_c   1.000
_cell.angle_alpha   90.00
_cell.angle_beta   90.00
_cell.angle_gamma   90.00
#
_symmetry.space_group_name_H-M   'P 1'
#
loop_
_entity.id
_entity.type
_entity.pdbx_description
1 polymer ?
#
loop_
_entity_poly.entity_id
_entity_poly.type
_entity_poly.pdbx_seq_one_letter_code
_entity_poly.pdbx_strand_id
1 'polypeptide(L)'
;MVVLGNSLYPEIMKIILIAGLFLFANNAFSSQELAQIIACHEALDGKSDSRTFKLEVTSPTPFTLISGKKIYFITDQSVSALEHKYAGQSMTVKLEEKGQVFYRTISFQKDGTIGNVSFDETTPEAKAQAVSARAQLDPDSIALLKKELLRQMNSVTGEYQNKYDPEDTLHALNICRQIKSKELEESIDKQSAFYEKLLRRKASYKFQKDKSGHK
;
A
#
# COMPACT_ATOMS: atom_id res chain seq x y z
N MET A 1 31.97 -13.06 -61.99
CA MET A 1 31.98 -14.17 -61.01
C MET A 1 32.02 -13.53 -59.62
N VAL A 2 30.95 -13.77 -58.83
CA VAL A 2 30.84 -13.80 -57.34
C VAL A 2 31.25 -12.50 -56.59
N VAL A 3 30.33 -11.64 -56.14
CA VAL A 3 29.41 -11.69 -54.96
C VAL A 3 30.16 -11.82 -53.62
N LEU A 4 29.98 -10.83 -52.72
CA LEU A 4 29.40 -11.00 -51.37
C LEU A 4 29.46 -9.67 -50.59
N GLY A 5 28.31 -9.02 -50.51
CA GLY A 5 27.99 -8.16 -49.38
C GLY A 5 27.15 -8.96 -48.39
N ASN A 6 27.33 -8.75 -47.08
CA ASN A 6 26.24 -8.84 -46.11
C ASN A 6 26.59 -8.18 -44.77
N SER A 7 25.94 -7.03 -44.59
CA SER A 7 25.37 -6.43 -43.37
C SER A 7 25.41 -7.27 -42.09
N LEU A 8 26.16 -6.79 -41.08
CA LEU A 8 26.24 -7.33 -39.72
C LEU A 8 25.60 -6.42 -38.65
N TYR A 9 24.79 -5.44 -39.07
CA TYR A 9 24.20 -4.41 -38.19
C TYR A 9 22.73 -4.59 -37.74
N PRO A 10 21.84 -5.40 -38.37
CA PRO A 10 20.42 -5.39 -38.02
C PRO A 10 20.04 -6.27 -36.80
N GLU A 11 20.87 -7.23 -36.41
CA GLU A 11 20.56 -8.18 -35.33
C GLU A 11 20.81 -7.59 -33.93
N ILE A 12 21.91 -6.85 -33.74
CA ILE A 12 22.27 -6.24 -32.44
C ILE A 12 21.25 -5.14 -32.06
N MET A 13 20.77 -4.38 -33.03
CA MET A 13 19.79 -3.31 -32.79
C MET A 13 18.41 -3.85 -32.40
N LYS A 14 18.02 -5.05 -32.88
CA LYS A 14 16.79 -5.73 -32.46
C LYS A 14 16.86 -6.26 -31.03
N ILE A 15 17.99 -6.82 -30.62
CA ILE A 15 18.17 -7.37 -29.26
C ILE A 15 18.10 -6.26 -28.20
N ILE A 16 18.68 -5.08 -28.48
CA ILE A 16 18.60 -3.91 -27.59
C ILE A 16 17.17 -3.38 -27.51
N LEU A 17 16.43 -3.35 -28.62
CA LEU A 17 15.03 -2.91 -28.65
C LEU A 17 14.11 -3.84 -27.84
N ILE A 18 14.32 -5.16 -27.95
CA ILE A 18 13.52 -6.17 -27.26
C ILE A 18 13.82 -6.16 -25.75
N ALA A 19 15.10 -6.09 -25.35
CA ALA A 19 15.47 -5.99 -23.93
C ALA A 19 14.94 -4.71 -23.27
N GLY A 20 14.94 -3.58 -23.99
CA GLY A 20 14.30 -2.35 -23.54
C GLY A 20 12.80 -2.53 -23.30
N LEU A 21 12.06 -3.08 -24.26
CA LEU A 21 10.61 -3.31 -24.16
C LEU A 21 10.21 -4.21 -22.98
N PHE A 22 11.00 -5.25 -22.67
CA PHE A 22 10.73 -6.12 -21.50
C PHE A 22 10.96 -5.41 -20.16
N LEU A 23 11.97 -4.55 -20.06
CA LEU A 23 12.24 -3.77 -18.84
C LEU A 23 11.18 -2.68 -18.61
N PHE A 24 10.70 -2.02 -19.67
CA PHE A 24 9.62 -1.02 -19.56
C PHE A 24 8.28 -1.65 -19.19
N ALA A 25 7.95 -2.83 -19.74
CA ALA A 25 6.72 -3.54 -19.42
C ALA A 25 6.67 -3.91 -17.93
N ASN A 26 7.72 -4.53 -17.39
CA ASN A 26 7.75 -4.97 -15.99
C ASN A 26 7.59 -3.80 -15.00
N ASN A 27 8.24 -2.65 -15.26
CA ASN A 27 8.11 -1.47 -14.42
C ASN A 27 6.73 -0.81 -14.51
N ALA A 28 6.09 -0.83 -15.69
CA ALA A 28 4.74 -0.32 -15.86
C ALA A 28 3.71 -1.20 -15.12
N PHE A 29 3.87 -2.52 -15.16
CA PHE A 29 3.01 -3.45 -14.43
C PHE A 29 3.16 -3.29 -12.90
N SER A 30 4.39 -3.20 -12.38
CA SER A 30 4.61 -2.99 -10.94
C SER A 30 4.11 -1.64 -10.45
N SER A 31 4.16 -0.59 -11.28
CA SER A 31 3.61 0.73 -10.94
C SER A 31 2.08 0.73 -10.88
N GLN A 32 1.41 0.11 -11.86
CA GLN A 32 -0.06 0.00 -11.84
C GLN A 32 -0.53 -0.85 -10.65
N GLU A 33 0.16 -1.94 -10.36
CA GLU A 33 -0.14 -2.81 -9.23
C GLU A 33 0.09 -2.10 -7.89
N LEU A 34 1.17 -1.31 -7.76
CA LEU A 34 1.41 -0.47 -6.60
C LEU A 34 0.27 0.54 -6.38
N ALA A 35 -0.18 1.21 -7.45
CA ALA A 35 -1.29 2.16 -7.35
C ALA A 35 -2.59 1.50 -6.85
N GLN A 36 -2.90 0.28 -7.32
CA GLN A 36 -4.06 -0.49 -6.84
C GLN A 36 -3.91 -0.90 -5.38
N ILE A 37 -2.71 -1.31 -4.97
CA ILE A 37 -2.39 -1.65 -3.58
C ILE A 37 -2.59 -0.44 -2.67
N ILE A 38 -2.12 0.73 -3.08
CA ILE A 38 -2.26 1.97 -2.30
C ILE A 38 -3.72 2.38 -2.21
N ALA A 39 -4.48 2.35 -3.32
CA ALA A 39 -5.90 2.66 -3.30
C ALA A 39 -6.70 1.73 -2.36
N CYS A 40 -6.38 0.43 -2.36
CA CYS A 40 -6.97 -0.52 -1.41
C CYS A 40 -6.59 -0.21 0.03
N HIS A 41 -5.31 0.09 0.29
CA HIS A 41 -4.82 0.45 1.61
C HIS A 41 -5.56 1.68 2.18
N GLU A 42 -5.69 2.74 1.37
CA GLU A 42 -6.44 3.94 1.75
C GLU A 42 -7.92 3.65 1.99
N ALA A 43 -8.53 2.81 1.15
CA ALA A 43 -9.93 2.43 1.32
C ALA A 43 -10.17 1.68 2.64
N LEU A 44 -9.22 0.83 3.05
CA LEU A 44 -9.24 0.07 4.31
C LEU A 44 -8.81 0.90 5.53
N ASP A 45 -8.29 2.12 5.33
CA ASP A 45 -7.94 3.01 6.43
C ASP A 45 -9.17 3.36 7.28
N GLY A 46 -9.00 3.28 8.60
CA GLY A 46 -10.08 3.39 9.57
C GLY A 46 -11.11 2.24 9.56
N LYS A 47 -10.94 1.22 8.70
CA LYS A 47 -11.83 0.05 8.56
C LYS A 47 -11.14 -1.28 8.87
N SER A 48 -9.87 -1.22 9.24
CA SER A 48 -9.04 -2.37 9.58
C SER A 48 -7.98 -1.96 10.60
N ASP A 49 -7.35 -2.94 11.24
CA ASP A 49 -6.17 -2.69 12.05
C ASP A 49 -4.96 -2.61 11.14
N SER A 50 -4.47 -1.40 10.91
CA SER A 50 -3.26 -1.16 10.13
C SER A 50 -2.01 -1.15 11.02
N ARG A 51 -0.92 -1.73 10.51
CA ARG A 51 0.44 -1.57 11.07
C ARG A 51 1.24 -0.51 10.32
N THR A 52 0.59 0.21 9.42
CA THR A 52 1.21 1.30 8.69
C THR A 52 0.96 2.62 9.38
N PHE A 53 1.88 3.55 9.22
CA PHE A 53 1.75 4.90 9.76
C PHE A 53 1.79 5.90 8.61
N LYS A 54 0.84 6.83 8.59
CA LYS A 54 0.80 7.91 7.60
C LYS A 54 2.01 8.80 7.78
N LEU A 55 2.61 9.18 6.66
CA LEU A 55 3.74 10.10 6.61
C LEU A 55 3.27 11.49 6.20
N GLU A 56 2.15 11.63 5.50
CA GLU A 56 1.58 12.91 5.09
C GLU A 56 0.06 12.93 5.33
N VAL A 57 -0.56 14.08 5.11
CA VAL A 57 -2.04 14.24 5.09
C VAL A 57 -2.57 14.43 3.66
N THR A 58 -1.77 14.07 2.66
CA THR A 58 -2.10 14.12 1.22
C THR A 58 -2.83 12.86 0.76
N SER A 59 -3.38 12.86 -0.46
CA SER A 59 -3.94 11.67 -1.11
C SER A 59 -3.38 11.48 -2.54
N PRO A 60 -2.93 10.27 -2.93
CA PRO A 60 -2.73 9.09 -2.07
C PRO A 60 -1.78 9.40 -0.91
N THR A 61 -2.00 8.81 0.25
CA THR A 61 -1.26 9.13 1.48
C THR A 61 0.01 8.29 1.55
N PRO A 62 1.23 8.87 1.48
CA PRO A 62 2.44 8.14 1.82
C PRO A 62 2.36 7.50 3.19
N PHE A 63 2.84 6.27 3.31
CA PHE A 63 2.84 5.54 4.58
C PHE A 63 4.13 4.74 4.78
N THR A 64 4.41 4.38 6.02
CA THR A 64 5.53 3.54 6.40
C THR A 64 5.05 2.22 6.99
N LEU A 65 5.81 1.14 6.75
CA LEU A 65 5.58 -0.21 7.26
C LEU A 65 6.90 -0.78 7.79
N ILE A 66 6.90 -1.31 9.02
CA ILE A 66 8.03 -2.10 9.52
C ILE A 66 7.78 -3.58 9.21
N SER A 67 8.76 -4.23 8.57
CA SER A 67 8.75 -5.67 8.37
C SER A 67 10.15 -6.25 8.55
N GLY A 68 10.28 -7.15 9.53
CA GLY A 68 11.56 -7.72 9.93
C GLY A 68 12.54 -6.64 10.35
N LYS A 69 13.70 -6.59 9.69
CA LYS A 69 14.77 -5.62 9.95
C LYS A 69 14.70 -4.38 9.06
N LYS A 70 13.59 -4.15 8.35
CA LYS A 70 13.46 -3.04 7.40
C LYS A 70 12.28 -2.14 7.74
N ILE A 71 12.48 -0.85 7.48
CA ILE A 71 11.43 0.17 7.42
C ILE A 71 11.18 0.44 5.94
N TYR A 72 9.97 0.20 5.50
CA TYR A 72 9.51 0.47 4.14
C TYR A 72 8.76 1.80 4.14
N PHE A 73 9.08 2.68 3.19
CA PHE A 73 8.35 3.91 2.91
C PHE A 73 7.68 3.76 1.54
N ILE A 74 6.38 3.92 1.52
CA ILE A 74 5.53 3.71 0.36
C ILE A 74 4.93 5.05 -0.01
N THR A 75 5.13 5.45 -1.27
CA THR A 75 4.48 6.60 -1.92
C THR A 75 3.65 6.09 -3.09
N ASP A 76 2.85 6.96 -3.71
CA ASP A 76 2.06 6.65 -4.90
C ASP A 76 2.88 6.02 -6.06
N GLN A 77 4.17 6.31 -6.13
CA GLN A 77 5.06 5.96 -7.24
C GLN A 77 6.19 5.02 -6.86
N SER A 78 6.50 4.89 -5.57
CA SER A 78 7.71 4.18 -5.16
C SER A 78 7.54 3.45 -3.84
N VAL A 79 8.30 2.37 -3.72
CA VAL A 79 8.60 1.75 -2.44
C VAL A 79 10.08 1.97 -2.20
N SER A 80 10.46 2.37 -1.00
CA SER A 80 11.86 2.53 -0.60
C SER A 80 12.08 1.89 0.76
N ALA A 81 13.30 1.46 1.06
CA ALA A 81 13.59 0.74 2.29
C ALA A 81 14.85 1.26 3.00
N LEU A 82 14.83 1.16 4.33
CA LEU A 82 15.97 1.39 5.22
C LEU A 82 16.11 0.25 6.21
N GLU A 83 17.35 -0.04 6.62
CA GLU A 83 17.61 -0.92 7.76
C GLU A 83 17.05 -0.31 9.06
N HIS A 84 16.37 -1.13 9.84
CA HIS A 84 15.73 -0.75 11.07
C HIS A 84 16.72 -0.86 12.24
N LYS A 85 17.37 0.27 12.56
CA LYS A 85 18.36 0.40 13.63
C LYS A 85 18.04 1.47 14.67
N TYR A 86 16.82 2.01 14.62
CA TYR A 86 16.43 3.24 15.34
C TYR A 86 15.60 2.97 16.60
N ALA A 87 15.61 1.75 17.14
CA ALA A 87 14.86 1.42 18.36
C ALA A 87 15.20 2.39 19.51
N GLY A 88 14.15 2.98 20.11
CA GLY A 88 14.27 3.99 21.16
C GLY A 88 14.82 5.35 20.71
N GLN A 89 14.90 5.61 19.41
CA GLN A 89 15.44 6.84 18.82
C GLN A 89 14.43 7.49 17.87
N SER A 90 14.72 8.72 17.45
CA SER A 90 14.01 9.38 16.35
C SER A 90 14.88 9.44 15.11
N MET A 91 14.25 9.36 13.93
CA MET A 91 14.91 9.47 12.63
C MET A 91 14.11 10.44 11.76
N THR A 92 14.79 11.42 11.18
CA THR A 92 14.24 12.21 10.08
C THR A 92 14.53 11.50 8.76
N VAL A 93 13.49 11.15 8.02
CA VAL A 93 13.60 10.60 6.66
C VAL A 93 13.35 11.69 5.64
N LYS A 94 14.14 11.69 4.56
CA LYS A 94 13.90 12.49 3.35
C LYS A 94 13.28 11.57 2.29
N LEU A 95 12.11 11.95 1.79
CA LEU A 95 11.35 11.23 0.77
C LEU A 95 11.02 12.16 -0.39
N GLU A 96 10.64 11.58 -1.52
CA GLU A 96 10.20 12.31 -2.71
C GLU A 96 8.90 11.69 -3.22
N GLU A 97 7.92 12.55 -3.49
CA GLU A 97 6.62 12.20 -4.06
C GLU A 97 6.29 13.20 -5.16
N LYS A 98 5.97 12.72 -6.38
CA LYS A 98 5.62 13.58 -7.53
C LYS A 98 6.67 14.68 -7.82
N GLY A 99 7.96 14.38 -7.63
CA GLY A 99 9.05 15.35 -7.81
C GLY A 99 9.18 16.39 -6.68
N GLN A 100 8.40 16.26 -5.61
CA GLN A 100 8.47 17.12 -4.43
C GLN A 100 9.11 16.37 -3.27
N VAL A 101 10.15 16.97 -2.71
CA VAL A 101 10.85 16.44 -1.54
C VAL A 101 10.09 16.84 -0.28
N PHE A 102 9.83 15.87 0.59
CA PHE A 102 9.31 16.10 1.92
C PHE A 102 10.14 15.36 2.98
N TYR A 103 10.06 15.82 4.23
CA TYR A 103 10.83 15.30 5.35
C TYR A 103 9.89 14.90 6.47
N ARG A 104 10.12 13.74 7.09
CA ARG A 104 9.31 13.31 8.24
C ARG A 104 10.16 12.77 9.35
N THR A 105 9.89 13.22 10.57
CA THR A 105 10.53 12.70 11.77
C THR A 105 9.66 11.61 12.37
N ILE A 106 10.23 10.42 12.48
CA ILE A 106 9.59 9.23 13.02
C ILE A 106 10.29 8.89 14.33
N SER A 107 9.53 8.78 15.41
CA SER A 107 10.01 8.35 16.71
C SER A 107 9.68 6.87 16.91
N PHE A 108 10.66 6.09 17.31
CA PHE A 108 10.52 4.65 17.54
C PHE A 108 10.53 4.34 19.04
N GLN A 109 9.71 3.38 19.43
CA GLN A 109 9.69 2.83 20.78
C GLN A 109 10.94 1.96 21.03
N LYS A 110 11.20 1.61 22.29
CA LYS A 110 12.37 0.78 22.68
C LYS A 110 12.35 -0.61 22.04
N ASP A 111 11.18 -1.13 21.69
CA ASP A 111 11.01 -2.41 21.00
C ASP A 111 11.18 -2.32 19.47
N GLY A 112 11.43 -1.11 18.94
CA GLY A 112 11.57 -0.84 17.52
C GLY A 112 10.27 -0.47 16.81
N THR A 113 9.11 -0.64 17.42
CA THR A 113 7.84 -0.23 16.81
C THR A 113 7.78 1.29 16.61
N ILE A 114 6.98 1.75 15.65
CA ILE A 114 6.76 3.19 15.47
C ILE A 114 5.94 3.70 16.65
N GLY A 115 6.47 4.72 17.32
CA GLY A 115 5.77 5.45 18.39
C GLY A 115 4.93 6.59 17.83
N ASN A 116 5.53 7.47 17.02
CA ASN A 116 4.84 8.61 16.41
C ASN A 116 5.50 9.08 15.11
N VAL A 117 4.72 9.74 14.25
CA VAL A 117 5.21 10.52 13.10
C VAL A 117 4.89 12.00 13.40
N SER A 118 5.92 12.86 13.39
CA SER A 118 5.72 14.31 13.52
C SER A 118 5.37 14.91 12.16
N PHE A 119 4.32 15.74 12.17
CA PHE A 119 3.86 16.53 11.03
C PHE A 119 4.25 18.01 11.15
N ASP A 120 5.02 18.37 12.18
CA ASP A 120 5.53 19.71 12.36
C ASP A 120 6.60 20.01 11.30
N GLU A 121 6.84 21.30 11.06
CA GLU A 121 7.90 21.69 10.15
C GLU A 121 9.26 21.15 10.62
N THR A 122 9.93 20.39 9.76
CA THR A 122 11.24 19.82 10.07
C THR A 122 12.31 20.90 10.07
N THR A 123 13.05 21.02 11.17
CA THR A 123 14.09 22.05 11.34
C THR A 123 15.23 21.90 10.31
N PRO A 124 15.98 22.97 10.00
CA PRO A 124 17.13 22.90 9.11
C PRO A 124 18.19 21.87 9.56
N GLU A 125 18.44 21.76 10.86
CA GLU A 125 19.40 20.82 11.43
C GLU A 125 18.95 19.37 11.21
N ALA A 126 17.66 19.09 11.42
CA ALA A 126 17.08 17.77 11.18
C ALA A 126 17.07 17.42 9.68
N LYS A 127 16.81 18.38 8.79
CA LYS A 127 16.92 18.21 7.33
C LYS A 127 18.36 17.87 6.91
N ALA A 128 19.36 18.50 7.53
CA ALA A 128 20.78 18.22 7.25
C ALA A 128 21.22 16.81 7.69
N GLN A 129 20.56 16.23 8.69
CA GLN A 129 20.81 14.88 9.20
C GLN A 129 19.84 13.84 8.64
N ALA A 130 18.96 14.23 7.71
CA ALA A 130 17.92 13.38 7.20
C ALA A 130 18.49 12.19 6.42
N VAL A 131 17.95 11.01 6.68
CA VAL A 131 18.32 9.78 5.99
C VAL A 131 17.48 9.64 4.74
N SER A 132 18.11 9.35 3.60
CA SER A 132 17.39 9.03 2.36
C SER A 132 17.18 7.53 2.24
N ALA A 133 15.92 7.12 2.07
CA ALA A 133 15.59 5.75 1.72
C ALA A 133 15.92 5.48 0.24
N ARG A 134 16.40 4.28 -0.09
CA ARG A 134 16.68 3.90 -1.47
C ARG A 134 15.44 3.26 -2.08
N ALA A 135 15.03 3.75 -3.25
CA ALA A 135 13.93 3.17 -3.99
C ALA A 135 14.22 1.70 -4.36
N GLN A 136 13.28 0.83 -4.03
CA GLN A 136 13.23 -0.60 -4.26
C GLN A 136 11.78 -0.95 -4.64
N LEU A 137 11.40 -0.66 -5.89
CA LEU A 137 10.14 -1.18 -6.44
C LEU A 137 10.44 -2.52 -7.12
N ASP A 138 10.53 -3.56 -6.29
CA ASP A 138 10.77 -4.93 -6.74
C ASP A 138 9.55 -5.83 -6.41
N PRO A 139 9.47 -7.03 -7.02
CA PRO A 139 8.37 -7.96 -6.76
C PRO A 139 8.21 -8.39 -5.29
N ASP A 140 9.29 -8.45 -4.50
CA ASP A 140 9.23 -8.83 -3.09
C ASP A 140 8.57 -7.72 -2.26
N SER A 141 8.84 -6.46 -2.62
CA SER A 141 8.20 -5.29 -2.04
C SER A 141 6.68 -5.27 -2.31
N ILE A 142 6.26 -5.61 -3.53
CA ILE A 142 4.83 -5.77 -3.85
C ILE A 142 4.20 -6.94 -3.08
N ALA A 143 4.88 -8.09 -3.04
CA ALA A 143 4.40 -9.26 -2.30
C ALA A 143 4.25 -8.97 -0.81
N LEU A 144 5.17 -8.20 -0.22
CA LEU A 144 5.07 -7.72 1.16
C LEU A 144 3.80 -6.88 1.38
N LEU A 145 3.54 -5.91 0.49
CA LEU A 145 2.36 -5.05 0.61
C LEU A 145 1.06 -5.84 0.45
N LYS A 146 1.01 -6.82 -0.46
CA LYS A 146 -0.13 -7.74 -0.58
C LYS A 146 -0.36 -8.55 0.70
N LYS A 147 0.71 -9.03 1.34
CA LYS A 147 0.61 -9.73 2.63
C LYS A 147 0.08 -8.83 3.73
N GLU A 148 0.50 -7.57 3.77
CA GLU A 148 -0.02 -6.59 4.74
C GLU A 148 -1.50 -6.28 4.47
N LEU A 149 -1.90 -6.11 3.22
CA LEU A 149 -3.32 -5.96 2.85
C LEU A 149 -4.16 -7.18 3.25
N LEU A 150 -3.65 -8.39 3.03
CA LEU A 150 -4.34 -9.62 3.44
C LEU A 150 -4.51 -9.67 4.96
N ARG A 151 -3.49 -9.25 5.72
CA ARG A 151 -3.57 -9.13 7.18
C ARG A 151 -4.61 -8.09 7.61
N GLN A 152 -4.62 -6.91 6.98
CA GLN A 152 -5.60 -5.86 7.24
C GLN A 152 -7.02 -6.35 6.95
N MET A 153 -7.25 -6.98 5.80
CA MET A 153 -8.54 -7.57 5.44
C MET A 153 -9.03 -8.61 6.43
N ASN A 154 -8.15 -9.49 6.90
CA ASN A 154 -8.52 -10.50 7.88
C ASN A 154 -8.88 -9.89 9.26
N SER A 155 -8.40 -8.68 9.57
CA SER A 155 -8.80 -7.96 10.79
C SER A 155 -10.23 -7.39 10.70
N VAL A 156 -10.75 -7.16 9.49
CA VAL A 156 -12.07 -6.54 9.28
C VAL A 156 -13.21 -7.38 9.89
N THR A 157 -13.14 -8.72 9.81
CA THR A 157 -14.11 -9.65 10.46
C THR A 157 -13.53 -10.44 11.62
N GLY A 158 -12.39 -10.04 12.19
CA GLY A 158 -11.85 -10.67 13.39
C GLY A 158 -12.65 -10.31 14.65
N GLU A 159 -11.96 -9.83 15.68
CA GLU A 159 -12.57 -9.33 16.92
C GLU A 159 -13.42 -8.06 16.72
N TYR A 160 -13.43 -7.49 15.51
CA TYR A 160 -14.07 -6.21 15.16
C TYR A 160 -15.33 -6.35 14.31
N GLN A 161 -15.90 -7.57 14.23
CA GLN A 161 -17.21 -7.80 13.64
C GLN A 161 -18.22 -6.79 14.22
N ASN A 162 -18.78 -5.92 13.39
CA ASN A 162 -19.71 -4.82 13.72
C ASN A 162 -19.11 -3.47 14.20
N LYS A 163 -17.78 -3.30 14.21
CA LYS A 163 -17.15 -2.00 14.53
C LYS A 163 -17.29 -0.98 13.41
N TYR A 164 -17.26 -1.45 12.16
CA TYR A 164 -17.22 -0.61 10.96
C TYR A 164 -18.56 -0.58 10.25
N ASP A 165 -18.88 0.55 9.60
CA ASP A 165 -20.11 0.67 8.82
C ASP A 165 -20.11 -0.37 7.67
N PRO A 166 -21.16 -1.20 7.55
CA PRO A 166 -21.20 -2.24 6.53
C PRO A 166 -21.18 -1.75 5.07
N GLU A 167 -21.78 -0.61 4.76
CA GLU A 167 -21.82 -0.09 3.39
C GLU A 167 -20.44 0.46 3.00
N ASP A 168 -19.84 1.25 3.89
CA ASP A 168 -18.49 1.80 3.70
C ASP A 168 -17.43 0.70 3.61
N THR A 169 -17.59 -0.38 4.41
CA THR A 169 -16.68 -1.52 4.37
C THR A 169 -16.80 -2.31 3.07
N LEU A 170 -18.02 -2.56 2.57
CA LEU A 170 -18.23 -3.22 1.28
C LEU A 170 -17.67 -2.39 0.12
N HIS A 171 -17.82 -1.06 0.17
CA HIS A 171 -17.20 -0.18 -0.81
C HIS A 171 -15.68 -0.30 -0.81
N ALA A 172 -15.05 -0.30 0.37
CA ALA A 172 -13.60 -0.49 0.49
C ALA A 172 -13.12 -1.85 -0.04
N LEU A 173 -13.84 -2.93 0.29
CA LEU A 173 -13.54 -4.27 -0.21
C LEU A 173 -13.65 -4.35 -1.74
N ASN A 174 -14.61 -3.65 -2.34
CA ASN A 174 -14.76 -3.58 -3.80
C ASN A 174 -13.60 -2.83 -4.49
N ILE A 175 -13.06 -1.77 -3.87
CA ILE A 175 -11.84 -1.11 -4.38
C ILE A 175 -10.68 -2.12 -4.40
N CYS A 176 -10.54 -2.90 -3.33
CA CYS A 176 -9.48 -3.89 -3.22
C CYS A 176 -9.56 -5.05 -4.22
N ARG A 177 -10.74 -5.35 -4.81
CA ARG A 177 -10.89 -6.38 -5.85
C ARG A 177 -10.10 -6.10 -7.12
N GLN A 178 -9.62 -4.87 -7.31
CA GLN A 178 -8.78 -4.52 -8.45
C GLN A 178 -7.38 -5.17 -8.40
N ILE A 179 -6.94 -5.60 -7.21
CA ILE A 179 -5.64 -6.24 -7.02
C ILE A 179 -5.73 -7.70 -7.42
N LYS A 180 -4.91 -8.11 -8.40
CA LYS A 180 -4.81 -9.51 -8.83
C LYS A 180 -4.06 -10.34 -7.78
N SER A 181 -4.82 -10.97 -6.88
CA SER A 181 -4.31 -11.92 -5.89
C SER A 181 -5.42 -12.86 -5.42
N LYS A 182 -5.22 -14.17 -5.61
CA LYS A 182 -6.18 -15.19 -5.19
C LYS A 182 -6.45 -15.15 -3.68
N GLU A 183 -5.41 -14.97 -2.87
CA GLU A 183 -5.54 -14.91 -1.41
C GLU A 183 -6.35 -13.68 -0.97
N LEU A 184 -6.15 -12.53 -1.63
CA LEU A 184 -6.95 -11.33 -1.36
C LEU A 184 -8.39 -11.53 -1.80
N GLU A 185 -8.63 -12.13 -2.97
CA GLU A 185 -9.97 -12.42 -3.48
C GLU A 185 -10.76 -13.33 -2.53
N GLU A 186 -10.16 -14.44 -2.07
CA GLU A 186 -10.78 -15.35 -1.10
C GLU A 186 -11.11 -14.63 0.23
N SER A 187 -10.19 -13.78 0.70
CA SER A 187 -10.42 -12.96 1.90
C SER A 187 -11.57 -11.98 1.67
N ILE A 188 -11.56 -11.22 0.58
CA ILE A 188 -12.60 -10.27 0.20
C ILE A 188 -13.97 -10.94 0.16
N ASP A 189 -14.10 -12.08 -0.52
CA ASP A 189 -15.37 -12.78 -0.65
C ASP A 189 -15.94 -13.21 0.70
N LYS A 190 -15.09 -13.72 1.59
CA LYS A 190 -15.46 -14.04 2.96
C LYS A 190 -15.94 -12.80 3.73
N GLN A 191 -15.20 -11.68 3.63
CA GLN A 191 -15.56 -10.45 4.33
C GLN A 191 -16.88 -9.87 3.78
N SER A 192 -17.00 -9.78 2.46
CA SER A 192 -18.18 -9.23 1.77
C SER A 192 -19.45 -10.00 2.12
N ALA A 193 -19.40 -11.33 2.10
CA ALA A 193 -20.55 -12.16 2.48
C ALA A 193 -21.02 -11.89 3.92
N PHE A 194 -20.09 -11.62 4.85
CA PHE A 194 -20.43 -11.26 6.23
C PHE A 194 -21.14 -9.89 6.29
N TYR A 195 -20.61 -8.86 5.66
CA TYR A 195 -21.19 -7.50 5.70
C TYR A 195 -22.52 -7.40 4.94
N GLU A 196 -22.67 -8.12 3.82
CA GLU A 196 -23.97 -8.24 3.15
C GLU A 196 -25.03 -8.86 4.05
N LYS A 197 -24.67 -9.88 4.85
CA LYS A 197 -25.57 -10.49 5.82
C LYS A 197 -25.96 -9.50 6.93
N LEU A 198 -25.05 -8.65 7.38
CA LEU A 198 -25.35 -7.59 8.35
C LEU A 198 -26.35 -6.57 7.77
N LEU A 199 -26.14 -6.12 6.53
CA LEU A 199 -27.06 -5.19 5.86
C LEU A 199 -28.46 -5.78 5.71
N ARG A 200 -28.56 -7.05 5.27
CA ARG A 200 -29.85 -7.75 5.15
C ARG A 200 -30.60 -7.87 6.49
N ARG A 201 -29.87 -8.14 7.58
CA ARG A 201 -30.44 -8.16 8.94
C ARG A 201 -30.94 -6.78 9.37
N LYS A 202 -30.15 -5.72 9.17
CA LYS A 202 -30.53 -4.33 9.48
C LYS A 202 -31.78 -3.90 8.71
N ALA A 203 -31.85 -4.23 7.42
CA ALA A 203 -33.02 -3.93 6.58
C ALA A 203 -34.28 -4.70 7.04
N SER A 204 -34.13 -5.97 7.40
CA SER A 204 -35.22 -6.81 7.89
C SER A 204 -35.76 -6.33 9.24
N TYR A 205 -34.88 -5.89 10.15
CA TYR A 205 -35.28 -5.31 11.45
C TYR A 205 -36.03 -3.98 11.29
N LYS A 206 -35.57 -3.09 10.40
CA LYS A 206 -36.26 -1.83 10.09
C LYS A 206 -37.68 -2.08 9.59
N PHE A 207 -37.83 -3.01 8.64
CA PHE A 207 -39.14 -3.38 8.10
C PHE A 207 -40.11 -3.97 9.15
N GLN A 208 -39.61 -4.75 10.11
CA GLN A 208 -40.44 -5.29 11.20
C GLN A 208 -40.87 -4.20 12.20
N LYS A 209 -39.96 -3.28 12.54
CA LYS A 209 -40.27 -2.16 13.45
C LYS A 209 -41.34 -1.24 12.87
N ASP A 210 -41.24 -0.89 11.60
CA ASP A 210 -42.20 -0.02 10.89
C ASP A 210 -43.60 -0.64 10.81
N LYS A 211 -43.71 -1.98 10.81
CA LYS A 211 -45.00 -2.69 10.88
C LYS A 211 -45.60 -2.79 12.28
N SER A 212 -44.78 -2.73 13.33
CA SER A 212 -45.22 -2.85 14.73
C SER A 212 -45.64 -1.53 15.39
N GLY A 213 -45.34 -0.38 14.75
CA GLY A 213 -45.63 0.97 15.27
C GLY A 213 -47.03 1.52 14.95
N HIS A 214 -47.88 0.75 14.27
CA HIS A 214 -49.29 1.08 14.07
C HIS A 214 -50.17 0.18 14.95
N LYS A 215 -50.43 0.64 16.18
CA LYS A 215 -51.61 0.25 16.96
C LYS A 215 -52.21 1.49 17.58
#